data_AF-A0A8I6APJ2-F1
#
_entry.id   AF-A0A8I6APJ2-F1
#
_cell.length_a   1.000
_cell.length_b   1.000
_cell.length_c   1.000
_cell.angle_alpha   90.00
_cell.angle_beta   90.00
_cell.angle_gamma   90.00
#
_symmetry.space_group_name_H-M   'P 1'
#
loop_
_entity.id
_entity.type
_entity.pdbx_description
1 polymer ?
#
loop_
_entity_poly.entity_id
_entity_poly.type
_entity_poly.pdbx_seq_one_letter_code
_entity_poly.pdbx_strand_id
1 'polypeptide(L)'
;MLNKAGVPKLRCARKYFMPHCIQEIMMRRADAMTLSGSAIFDFYFPYKLQPIAAEVYGTKEKPRIHYYAVAVVKNSSSVWEKWMQVSRRVLPVQV
;
A
#
# COMPACT_ATOMS: atom_id res chain seq x y z
N MET A 1 -18.16 0.60 -15.37
CA MET A 1 -18.87 1.43 -14.37
C MET A 1 -19.53 0.48 -13.38
N LEU A 2 -19.22 0.57 -12.08
CA LEU A 2 -19.88 -0.24 -11.04
C LEU A 2 -21.29 0.32 -10.81
N ASN A 3 -22.25 -0.10 -11.64
CA ASN A 3 -23.65 0.27 -11.49
C ASN A 3 -24.40 -0.84 -10.74
N LYS A 4 -24.45 -0.73 -9.41
CA LYS A 4 -25.44 -1.41 -8.57
C LYS A 4 -26.20 -0.34 -7.79
N ALA A 5 -27.52 -0.46 -7.74
CA ALA A 5 -28.39 0.49 -7.04
C ALA A 5 -27.95 0.63 -5.57
N GLY A 6 -27.79 1.88 -5.10
CA GLY A 6 -27.35 2.19 -3.73
C GLY A 6 -25.84 2.36 -3.55
N VAL A 7 -25.02 2.13 -4.58
CA VAL A 7 -23.57 2.38 -4.50
C VAL A 7 -23.29 3.84 -4.90
N PRO A 8 -22.55 4.61 -4.08
CA PRO A 8 -22.12 5.96 -4.44
C PRO A 8 -21.39 5.97 -5.80
N LYS A 9 -21.71 6.94 -6.66
CA LYS A 9 -21.01 7.09 -7.95
C LYS A 9 -19.55 7.47 -7.68
N LEU A 10 -18.62 6.58 -8.01
CA LEU A 10 -17.18 6.85 -7.92
C LEU A 10 -16.68 7.57 -9.18
N ARG A 11 -15.83 8.59 -8.98
CA ARG A 11 -15.08 9.27 -10.05
C ARG A 11 -13.58 9.01 -9.84
N CYS A 12 -12.85 8.81 -10.93
CA CYS A 12 -11.43 8.54 -10.88
C CYS A 12 -10.62 9.78 -11.25
N ALA A 13 -9.67 10.17 -10.40
CA ALA A 13 -8.63 11.14 -10.71
C ALA A 13 -7.30 10.39 -10.91
N ARG A 14 -6.65 10.55 -12.06
CA ARG A 14 -5.42 9.83 -12.39
C ARG A 14 -4.19 10.72 -12.20
N LYS A 15 -3.19 10.20 -11.50
CA LYS A 15 -1.82 10.74 -11.43
C LYS A 15 -0.79 9.61 -11.54
N TYR A 16 0.45 9.97 -11.84
CA TYR A 16 1.54 9.01 -12.07
C TYR A 16 2.29 8.61 -10.80
N PHE A 17 2.34 9.50 -9.82
CA PHE A 17 3.13 9.30 -8.60
C PHE A 17 2.25 9.57 -7.38
N MET A 18 2.48 8.80 -6.32
CA MET A 18 1.70 8.87 -5.09
C MET A 18 1.67 10.29 -4.47
N PRO A 19 2.77 11.07 -4.43
CA PRO A 19 2.71 12.45 -3.92
C PRO A 19 1.75 13.35 -4.72
N HIS A 20 1.60 13.12 -6.01
CA HIS A 20 0.65 13.87 -6.83
C HIS A 20 -0.81 13.50 -6.52
N CYS A 21 -1.11 12.24 -6.16
CA CYS A 21 -2.45 11.87 -5.69
C CYS A 21 -2.78 12.57 -4.37
N ILE A 22 -1.81 12.65 -3.45
CA ILE A 22 -1.96 13.34 -2.17
C ILE A 22 -2.22 14.83 -2.37
N GLN A 23 -1.50 15.47 -3.29
CA GLN A 23 -1.76 16.87 -3.66
C GLN A 23 -3.18 17.08 -4.18
N GLU A 24 -3.73 16.17 -5.00
CA GLU A 24 -5.11 16.29 -5.47
C GLU A 24 -6.12 16.17 -4.33
N ILE A 25 -5.87 15.32 -3.32
CA ILE A 25 -6.71 15.23 -2.12
C ILE A 25 -6.65 16.53 -1.32
N MET A 26 -5.44 17.08 -1.11
CA MET A 26 -5.26 18.36 -0.42
C MET A 26 -5.92 19.53 -1.14
N MET A 27 -5.91 19.53 -2.49
CA MET A 27 -6.58 20.52 -3.32
C MET A 27 -8.08 20.28 -3.48
N ARG A 28 -8.67 19.27 -2.80
CA ARG A 28 -10.09 18.89 -2.90
C ARG A 28 -10.53 18.52 -4.33
N ARG A 29 -9.62 17.95 -5.11
CA ARG A 29 -9.85 17.45 -6.48
C ARG A 29 -9.96 15.92 -6.55
N ALA A 30 -9.62 15.25 -5.45
CA ALA A 30 -9.85 13.84 -5.20
C ALA A 30 -10.23 13.63 -3.72
N ASP A 31 -10.84 12.49 -3.41
CA ASP A 31 -11.41 12.26 -2.08
C ASP A 31 -10.64 11.23 -1.25
N ALA A 32 -10.11 10.18 -1.89
CA ALA A 32 -9.45 9.08 -1.21
C ALA A 32 -8.45 8.36 -2.10
N MET A 33 -7.44 7.75 -1.47
CA MET A 33 -6.54 6.76 -2.06
C MET A 33 -6.10 5.76 -0.99
N THR A 34 -5.71 4.56 -1.39
CA THR A 34 -5.02 3.62 -0.49
C THR A 34 -3.53 3.96 -0.43
N LEU A 35 -2.93 3.73 0.73
CA LEU A 35 -1.52 4.02 1.01
C LEU A 35 -0.89 2.87 1.77
N SER A 36 0.34 2.54 1.41
CA SER A 36 1.14 1.59 2.19
C SER A 36 1.51 2.14 3.56
N GLY A 37 1.81 1.26 4.51
CA GLY A 37 2.10 1.65 5.90
C GLY A 37 3.21 2.71 6.03
N SER A 38 4.28 2.61 5.25
CA SER A 38 5.36 3.62 5.25
C SER A 38 4.88 4.98 4.73
N ALA A 39 4.07 4.98 3.67
CA ALA A 39 3.52 6.22 3.10
C ALA A 39 2.59 6.93 4.09
N ILE A 40 1.76 6.20 4.86
CA ILE A 40 0.92 6.82 5.89
C ILE A 40 1.76 7.63 6.88
N PHE A 41 2.90 7.09 7.33
CA PHE A 41 3.82 7.80 8.21
C PHE A 41 4.39 9.07 7.56
N ASP A 42 4.85 8.96 6.31
CA ASP A 42 5.44 10.08 5.56
C ASP A 42 4.47 11.25 5.36
N PHE A 43 3.17 10.97 5.22
CA PHE A 43 2.16 11.97 4.88
C PHE A 43 1.26 12.42 6.03
N TYR A 44 1.31 11.74 7.17
CA TYR A 44 0.55 12.12 8.35
C TYR A 44 0.96 13.51 8.86
N PHE A 45 2.26 13.74 9.07
CA PHE A 45 2.76 15.01 9.62
C PHE A 45 2.54 16.23 8.69
N PRO A 46 2.92 16.20 7.40
CA PRO A 46 2.82 17.38 6.55
C PRO A 46 1.38 17.70 6.12
N TYR A 47 0.51 16.69 5.96
CA TYR A 47 -0.80 16.86 5.34
C TYR A 47 -1.98 16.56 6.27
N LYS A 48 -1.72 16.09 7.50
CA LYS A 48 -2.76 15.68 8.47
C LYS A 48 -3.77 14.70 7.89
N LEU A 49 -3.34 13.89 6.92
CA LEU A 49 -4.16 12.82 6.35
C LEU A 49 -4.41 11.76 7.42
N GLN A 50 -5.67 11.40 7.62
CA GLN A 50 -6.08 10.38 8.57
C GLN A 50 -6.50 9.10 7.84
N PRO A 51 -6.00 7.93 8.24
CA PRO A 51 -6.52 6.65 7.75
C PRO A 51 -7.99 6.49 8.17
N ILE A 52 -8.90 6.34 7.19
CA ILE A 52 -10.33 6.14 7.42
C ILE A 52 -10.79 4.69 7.23
N ALA A 53 -9.98 3.90 6.53
CA ALA A 53 -10.22 2.49 6.24
C ALA A 53 -8.88 1.76 6.13
N ALA A 54 -8.87 0.48 6.49
CA ALA A 54 -7.70 -0.39 6.41
C ALA A 54 -8.01 -1.60 5.53
N GLU A 55 -6.99 -2.08 4.82
CA GLU A 55 -7.08 -3.33 4.08
C GLU A 55 -7.08 -4.51 5.06
N VAL A 56 -7.93 -5.50 4.79
CA VAL A 56 -8.05 -6.71 5.59
C VAL A 56 -7.56 -7.90 4.77
N TYR A 57 -6.53 -8.55 5.31
CA TYR A 57 -5.88 -9.74 4.78
C TYR A 57 -6.33 -11.00 5.53
N GLY A 58 -5.91 -12.18 5.05
CA GLY A 58 -6.25 -13.47 5.65
C GLY A 58 -7.54 -14.06 5.09
N THR A 59 -8.21 -14.89 5.89
CA THR A 59 -9.51 -15.48 5.52
C THR A 59 -10.65 -14.74 6.20
N LYS A 60 -11.89 -14.95 5.75
CA LYS A 60 -13.08 -14.32 6.38
C LYS A 60 -13.22 -14.71 7.85
N GLU A 61 -12.79 -15.92 8.19
CA GLU A 61 -12.84 -16.49 9.54
C GLU A 61 -11.67 -16.01 10.42
N LYS A 62 -10.56 -15.58 9.79
CA LYS A 62 -9.35 -15.11 10.48
C LYS A 62 -8.80 -13.82 9.82
N PRO A 63 -9.55 -12.71 9.90
CA PRO A 63 -9.15 -11.44 9.29
C PRO A 63 -7.94 -10.84 10.01
N ARG A 64 -7.05 -10.20 9.25
CA ARG A 64 -5.84 -9.53 9.76
C ARG A 64 -5.66 -8.18 9.08
N ILE A 65 -5.38 -7.14 9.86
CA ILE A 65 -5.07 -5.78 9.36
C ILE A 65 -3.55 -5.52 9.26
N HIS A 66 -2.77 -6.60 9.13
CA HIS A 66 -1.32 -6.56 9.04
C HIS A 66 -0.84 -7.64 8.07
N TYR A 67 0.38 -7.46 7.58
CA TYR A 67 1.06 -8.37 6.68
C TYR A 67 2.49 -8.62 7.18
N TYR A 68 3.13 -9.67 6.67
CA TYR A 68 4.52 -9.98 6.98
C TYR A 68 5.41 -9.57 5.81
N ALA A 69 6.43 -8.77 6.09
CA ALA A 69 7.54 -8.57 5.16
C ALA A 69 8.47 -9.79 5.25
N VAL A 70 8.69 -10.47 4.12
CA VAL A 70 9.53 -11.68 4.05
C VAL A 70 10.56 -11.56 2.95
N ALA A 71 11.73 -12.14 3.18
CA ALA A 71 12.75 -12.31 2.15
C ALA A 71 12.59 -13.69 1.52
N VAL A 72 12.30 -13.75 0.22
CA VAL A 72 12.18 -15.00 -0.53
C VAL A 72 13.47 -15.27 -1.28
N VAL A 73 14.03 -16.47 -1.10
CA VAL A 73 15.27 -16.92 -1.75
C VAL A 73 15.03 -18.23 -2.50
N LYS A 74 15.86 -18.52 -3.49
CA LYS A 74 15.83 -19.81 -4.20
C LYS A 74 16.40 -20.91 -3.31
N ASN A 75 15.79 -22.10 -3.30
CA ASN A 75 16.30 -23.23 -2.53
C ASN A 75 17.74 -23.61 -2.90
N SER A 76 18.10 -23.50 -4.19
CA SER A 76 19.46 -23.77 -4.69
C SER A 76 20.50 -22.72 -4.29
N SER A 77 20.12 -21.70 -3.51
CA SER A 77 21.01 -20.63 -3.09
C SER A 77 21.49 -20.85 -1.65
N SER A 78 22.80 -20.78 -1.42
CA SER A 78 23.43 -20.87 -0.10
C SER A 78 23.38 -19.54 0.68
N VAL A 79 22.30 -18.78 0.54
CA VAL A 79 22.15 -17.45 1.18
C VAL A 79 22.11 -17.55 2.70
N TRP A 80 21.66 -18.69 3.25
CA TRP A 80 21.61 -18.93 4.69
C TRP A 80 23.00 -19.12 5.33
N GLU A 81 24.03 -19.49 4.55
CA GLU A 81 25.40 -19.70 5.06
C GLU A 81 26.21 -18.41 5.14
N LYS A 82 25.88 -17.42 4.30
CA LYS A 82 26.51 -16.10 4.29
C LYS A 82 25.48 -15.07 4.68
N TRP A 83 25.49 -14.67 5.95
CA TRP A 83 24.71 -13.54 6.47
C TRP A 83 24.85 -12.31 5.56
N MET A 84 23.88 -12.17 4.65
CA MET A 84 23.62 -11.04 3.76
C MET A 84 24.82 -10.38 3.08
N GLN A 85 25.73 -11.16 2.48
CA GLN A 85 26.67 -10.61 1.51
C GLN A 85 26.71 -11.40 0.20
N VAL A 86 25.60 -11.39 -0.54
CA VAL A 86 25.58 -11.44 -2.01
C VAL A 86 24.31 -10.74 -2.51
N SER A 87 24.40 -9.51 -3.02
CA SER A 87 23.24 -8.80 -3.58
C SER A 87 23.00 -9.16 -5.05
N ARG A 88 21.79 -9.63 -5.39
CA ARG A 88 21.14 -9.37 -6.69
C ARG A 88 19.64 -9.10 -6.48
N ARG A 89 19.39 -7.95 -5.83
CA ARG A 89 18.15 -7.25 -5.40
C ARG A 89 16.76 -7.81 -5.79
N VAL A 90 15.86 -7.82 -4.82
CA VAL A 90 14.39 -7.76 -4.98
C VAL A 90 13.88 -6.49 -4.27
N LEU A 91 12.87 -5.85 -4.84
CA LEU A 91 12.29 -4.58 -4.43
C LEU A 91 10.76 -4.69 -4.33
N PRO A 92 10.11 -3.69 -3.75
CA PRO A 92 9.31 -3.80 -2.54
C PRO A 92 8.12 -4.76 -2.65
N VAL A 93 7.80 -5.38 -1.51
CA VAL A 93 6.42 -5.76 -1.21
C VAL A 93 5.73 -4.46 -0.79
N GLN A 94 4.96 -3.86 -1.71
CA GLN A 94 4.03 -2.78 -1.36
C GLN A 94 2.73 -3.43 -0.90
N VAL A 95 2.32 -3.08 0.32
CA VAL A 95 0.99 -3.30 0.87
C VAL A 95 0.52 -1.93 1.28
#